data_AF-A0A9X1WPY4-F1
#
_entry.id   AF-A0A9X1WPY4-F1
#
_cell.length_a   1.000
_cell.length_b   1.000
_cell.length_c   1.000
_cell.angle_alpha   90.00
_cell.angle_beta   90.00
_cell.angle_gamma   90.00
#
_symmetry.space_group_name_H-M   'P 1'
#
loop_
_entity.id
_entity.type
_entity.pdbx_description
1 polymer ?
#
loop_
_entity_poly.entity_id
_entity_poly.type
_entity_poly.pdbx_seq_one_letter_code
_entity_poly.pdbx_strand_id
1 'polypeptide(L)'
;MESSRTLYKKPKGTIHMSYTLYHYFDKDIGPFRNLSSLSIDEAFDVSRQIKQDGKMFASQRSDDYMLIRRDLERIARGQFMAKGGKPKKFFPHYMTLGYPVIG
;
A
#
# COMPACT_ATOMS: atom_id res chain seq x y z
N MET A 1 -43.29 -21.59 -20.87
CA MET A 1 -42.43 -20.44 -20.55
C MET A 1 -41.83 -20.71 -19.18
N GLU A 2 -40.86 -21.63 -19.11
CA GLU A 2 -40.26 -22.07 -17.83
C GLU A 2 -39.03 -21.24 -17.51
N SER A 3 -39.09 -20.58 -16.36
CA SER A 3 -37.99 -19.83 -15.76
C SER A 3 -37.01 -20.81 -15.12
N SER A 4 -35.90 -21.10 -15.80
CA SER A 4 -34.76 -21.80 -15.23
C SER A 4 -33.97 -20.85 -14.31
N ARG A 5 -34.42 -20.70 -13.06
CA ARG A 5 -33.54 -20.23 -11.98
C ARG A 5 -32.41 -21.25 -11.83
N THR A 6 -31.23 -20.89 -12.33
CA THR A 6 -29.98 -21.57 -11.97
C THR A 6 -29.81 -21.46 -10.45
N LEU A 7 -30.10 -22.56 -9.76
CA LEU A 7 -29.80 -22.76 -8.35
C LEU A 7 -28.28 -22.62 -8.19
N TYR A 8 -27.83 -21.47 -7.68
CA TYR A 8 -26.47 -21.31 -7.20
C TYR A 8 -26.31 -22.26 -6.01
N LYS A 9 -25.79 -23.46 -6.27
CA LYS A 9 -25.43 -24.43 -5.22
C LYS A 9 -24.30 -23.79 -4.42
N LYS A 10 -24.61 -23.28 -3.23
CA LYS A 10 -23.59 -22.87 -2.25
C LYS A 10 -22.59 -24.01 -2.11
N PRO A 11 -21.28 -23.80 -2.33
CA PRO A 11 -20.29 -24.83 -2.13
C PRO A 11 -20.34 -25.31 -0.68
N LYS A 12 -20.47 -26.62 -0.49
CA LYS A 12 -20.34 -27.26 0.82
C LYS A 12 -18.85 -27.38 1.13
N GLY A 13 -18.33 -26.41 1.87
CA GLY A 13 -16.95 -26.38 2.35
C GLY A 13 -16.56 -24.97 2.79
N THR A 14 -15.68 -24.85 3.77
CA THR A 14 -15.07 -23.57 4.14
C THR A 14 -14.19 -23.11 2.98
N ILE A 15 -14.62 -22.09 2.24
CA ILE A 15 -13.73 -21.42 1.27
C ILE A 15 -12.67 -20.69 2.10
N HIS A 16 -11.44 -21.19 2.08
CA HIS A 16 -10.30 -20.42 2.56
C HIS A 16 -10.03 -19.29 1.57
N MET A 17 -10.60 -18.12 1.89
CA MET A 17 -10.33 -16.88 1.18
C MET A 17 -8.88 -16.48 1.48
N SER A 18 -7.96 -16.82 0.59
CA SER A 18 -6.59 -16.30 0.66
C SER A 18 -6.54 -14.94 -0.03
N TYR A 19 -6.01 -13.95 0.69
CA TYR A 19 -5.72 -12.65 0.10
C TYR A 19 -4.25 -12.60 -0.32
N THR A 20 -3.98 -11.97 -1.46
CA THR A 20 -2.61 -11.73 -1.92
C THR A 20 -2.24 -10.27 -1.66
N LEU A 21 -1.03 -10.01 -1.18
CA LEU A 21 -0.51 -8.66 -1.01
C LEU A 21 0.52 -8.36 -2.09
N TYR A 22 0.36 -7.24 -2.79
CA TYR A 22 1.25 -6.80 -3.87
C TYR A 22 1.99 -5.52 -3.47
N HIS A 23 3.31 -5.49 -3.67
CA HIS A 23 4.13 -4.29 -3.58
C HIS A 23 4.55 -3.86 -4.98
N TYR A 24 4.10 -2.68 -5.42
CA TYR A 24 4.55 -2.09 -6.67
C TYR A 24 5.77 -1.23 -6.40
N PHE A 25 6.83 -1.44 -7.18
CA PHE A 25 8.10 -0.73 -7.04
C PHE A 25 8.76 -0.56 -8.41
N ASP A 26 9.69 0.39 -8.48
CA ASP A 26 10.52 0.58 -9.66
C ASP A 26 11.58 -0.53 -9.71
N LYS A 27 11.60 -1.30 -10.80
CA LYS A 27 12.46 -2.48 -10.95
C LYS A 27 13.95 -2.15 -10.77
N ASP A 28 14.38 -0.98 -11.24
CA ASP A 28 15.80 -0.62 -11.27
C ASP A 28 16.32 -0.16 -9.88
N ILE A 29 15.41 0.23 -8.99
CA ILE A 29 15.73 0.71 -7.63
C ILE A 29 15.52 -0.37 -6.57
N GLY A 30 14.59 -1.29 -6.84
CA GLY A 30 14.23 -2.36 -5.94
C GLY A 30 13.16 -1.95 -4.89
N PRO A 31 12.63 -2.94 -4.16
CA PRO A 31 11.47 -2.76 -3.30
C PRO A 31 11.81 -2.10 -1.95
N PHE A 32 10.76 -1.68 -1.23
CA PHE A 32 10.82 -1.25 0.18
C PHE A 32 11.72 -0.06 0.52
N ARG A 33 11.98 0.83 -0.44
CA ARG A 33 12.63 2.14 -0.22
C ARG A 33 11.60 3.18 0.25
N ASN A 34 11.36 3.23 1.56
CA ASN A 34 10.35 4.13 2.14
C ASN A 34 10.99 5.41 2.73
N LEU A 35 10.69 6.58 2.16
CA LEU A 35 11.14 7.87 2.67
C LEU A 35 10.67 8.16 4.10
N SER A 36 9.54 7.60 4.53
CA SER A 36 9.01 7.75 5.88
C SER A 36 9.78 6.95 6.93
N SER A 37 10.75 6.13 6.52
CA SER A 37 11.70 5.50 7.44
C SER A 37 12.87 6.41 7.84
N LEU A 38 13.06 7.51 7.12
CA LEU A 38 14.12 8.49 7.37
C LEU A 38 13.63 9.61 8.31
N SER A 39 14.55 10.43 8.82
CA SER A 39 14.17 11.72 9.41
C SER A 39 13.52 12.64 8.37
N ILE A 40 12.88 13.73 8.82
CA ILE A 40 12.21 14.63 7.88
C ILE A 40 13.21 15.32 6.95
N ASP A 41 14.36 15.72 7.49
CA ASP A 41 15.42 16.41 6.74
C ASP A 41 16.05 15.48 5.71
N GLU A 42 16.44 14.26 6.11
CA GLU A 42 16.96 13.24 5.19
C GLU A 42 15.93 12.87 4.10
N ALA A 43 14.64 12.79 4.47
CA ALA A 43 13.59 12.51 3.49
C ALA A 43 13.45 13.63 2.46
N PHE A 44 13.58 14.89 2.87
CA PHE A 44 13.56 16.02 1.95
C PHE A 44 14.78 16.05 1.03
N ASP A 45 15.97 15.77 1.57
CA ASP A 45 17.19 15.71 0.77
C ASP A 45 17.12 14.62 -0.29
N VAL A 46 16.70 13.42 0.11
CA VAL A 46 16.50 12.30 -0.84
C VAL A 46 15.40 12.63 -1.85
N SER A 47 14.29 13.23 -1.43
CA SER A 47 13.20 13.62 -2.34
C SER A 47 13.66 14.67 -3.36
N ARG A 48 14.51 15.61 -2.95
CA ARG A 48 15.10 16.62 -3.84
C ARG A 48 16.03 15.98 -4.86
N GLN A 49 16.87 15.04 -4.44
CA GLN A 49 17.73 14.28 -5.35
C GLN A 49 16.90 13.49 -6.38
N ILE A 50 15.85 12.78 -5.94
CA ILE A 50 14.95 12.03 -6.84
C ILE A 50 14.30 12.95 -7.88
N LYS A 51 13.89 14.15 -7.47
CA LYS A 51 13.30 15.17 -8.36
C LYS A 51 14.32 15.69 -9.38
N GLN A 52 15.56 15.95 -8.94
CA GLN A 52 16.65 16.38 -9.81
C GLN A 52 17.06 15.30 -10.83
N ASP A 53 17.11 14.04 -10.40
CA ASP A 53 17.47 12.92 -11.27
C ASP A 53 16.43 12.73 -12.39
N GLY A 54 15.14 12.94 -12.08
CA GLY A 54 14.06 12.94 -13.09
C GLY A 54 13.71 11.57 -13.70
N LYS A 55 14.41 10.49 -13.32
CA LYS A 55 14.36 9.18 -14.01
C LYS A 55 13.17 8.29 -13.65
N MET A 56 12.48 8.55 -12.54
CA MET A 56 11.47 7.64 -11.98
C MET A 56 10.16 8.35 -11.70
N PHE A 57 9.04 7.61 -11.57
CA PHE A 57 7.74 8.19 -11.23
C PHE A 57 7.73 9.07 -9.97
N ALA A 58 8.61 8.78 -9.01
CA ALA A 58 8.73 9.58 -7.79
C ALA A 58 9.29 10.99 -8.02
N SER A 59 9.93 11.28 -9.16
CA SER A 59 10.48 12.60 -9.49
C SER A 59 9.39 13.66 -9.70
N GLN A 60 8.17 13.23 -10.03
CA GLN A 60 7.02 14.11 -10.30
C GLN A 60 6.29 14.57 -9.03
N ARG A 61 6.79 14.19 -7.84
CA ARG A 61 6.17 14.55 -6.56
C ARG A 61 6.40 16.03 -6.25
N SER A 62 5.41 16.64 -5.60
CA SER A 62 5.49 18.02 -5.10
C SER A 62 6.46 18.13 -3.93
N ASP A 63 6.93 19.35 -3.65
CA ASP A 63 7.92 19.58 -2.58
C ASP A 63 7.32 19.36 -1.17
N ASP A 64 6.00 19.55 -1.03
CA ASP A 64 5.23 19.29 0.19
C ASP A 64 4.83 17.81 0.36
N TYR A 65 5.17 16.94 -0.61
CA TYR A 65 4.76 15.54 -0.62
C TYR A 65 5.07 14.81 0.69
N MET A 66 6.27 15.03 1.26
CA MET A 66 6.67 14.33 2.49
C MET A 66 5.89 14.78 3.73
N LEU A 67 5.44 16.03 3.78
CA LEU A 67 4.60 16.55 4.87
C LEU A 67 3.21 15.92 4.78
N ILE A 68 2.58 16.03 3.62
CA ILE A 68 1.25 15.47 3.34
C ILE A 68 1.25 13.96 3.62
N ARG A 69 2.27 13.25 3.14
CA ARG A 69 2.41 11.81 3.34
C ARG A 69 2.47 11.44 4.83
N ARG A 70 3.29 12.12 5.64
CA ARG A 70 3.42 11.82 7.07
C ARG A 70 2.13 12.08 7.84
N ASP A 71 1.39 13.13 7.47
CA ASP A 71 0.09 13.39 8.08
C ASP A 71 -0.93 12.30 7.77
N LEU A 72 -1.01 11.87 6.51
CA LEU A 72 -1.87 10.75 6.12
C LEU A 72 -1.48 9.44 6.82
N GLU A 73 -0.18 9.16 6.91
CA GLU A 73 0.33 7.98 7.64
C GLU A 73 -0.05 8.02 9.13
N ARG A 74 0.05 9.19 9.77
CA ARG A 74 -0.34 9.38 11.18
C ARG A 74 -1.83 9.12 11.37
N ILE A 75 -2.68 9.65 10.49
CA ILE A 75 -4.14 9.43 10.53
C ILE A 75 -4.45 7.94 10.35
N ALA A 76 -3.86 7.31 9.33
CA ALA A 76 -4.07 5.88 9.06
C ALA A 76 -3.61 5.00 10.22
N ARG A 77 -2.46 5.30 10.83
CA ARG A 77 -1.96 4.62 12.03
C ARG A 77 -2.96 4.73 13.19
N GLY A 78 -3.47 5.93 13.44
CA GLY A 78 -4.46 6.18 14.49
C GLY A 78 -5.72 5.34 14.27
N GLN A 79 -6.26 5.32 13.05
CA GLN A 79 -7.43 4.50 12.70
C GLN A 79 -7.16 3.01 12.84
N PHE A 80 -5.96 2.55 12.45
CA PHE A 80 -5.56 1.15 12.59
C PHE A 80 -5.50 0.72 14.07
N MET A 81 -4.90 1.56 14.92
CA MET A 81 -4.83 1.32 16.37
C MET A 81 -6.21 1.33 17.03
N ALA A 82 -7.10 2.25 16.63
CA ALA A 82 -8.47 2.32 17.13
C ALA A 82 -9.27 1.03 16.85
N LYS A 83 -8.91 0.29 15.79
CA LYS A 83 -9.49 -1.02 15.45
C LYS A 83 -8.79 -2.21 16.14
N GLY A 84 -7.93 -1.95 17.12
CA GLY A 84 -7.16 -2.97 17.85
C GLY A 84 -5.83 -3.36 17.20
N GLY A 85 -5.42 -2.69 16.12
CA GLY A 85 -4.14 -2.90 15.47
C GLY A 85 -2.95 -2.52 16.36
N LYS A 86 -1.86 -3.29 16.27
CA LYS A 86 -0.62 -3.07 17.06
C LYS A 86 0.59 -2.88 16.13
N PRO A 87 0.72 -1.72 15.48
CA PRO A 87 1.76 -1.48 14.49
C PRO A 87 3.16 -1.43 15.13
N LYS A 88 4.07 -2.30 14.66
CA LYS A 88 5.44 -2.43 15.20
C LYS A 88 6.42 -1.37 14.71
N LYS A 89 6.14 -0.75 13.55
CA LYS A 89 6.96 0.33 12.96
C LYS A 89 6.17 1.63 12.96
N PHE A 90 6.85 2.77 12.94
CA PHE A 90 6.20 4.09 12.85
C PHE A 90 5.71 4.45 11.45
N PHE A 91 6.27 3.81 10.42
CA PHE A 91 5.88 3.96 9.02
C PHE A 91 5.25 2.67 8.48
N PRO A 92 4.36 2.77 7.47
CA PRO A 92 3.73 1.60 6.87
C PRO A 92 4.63 0.92 5.83
N HIS A 93 4.35 -0.36 5.58
CA HIS A 93 4.74 -1.03 4.34
C HIS A 93 3.54 -1.01 3.40
N TYR A 94 3.68 -0.33 2.26
CA TYR A 94 2.59 -0.16 1.32
C TYR A 94 2.38 -1.42 0.48
N MET A 95 1.18 -1.96 0.56
CA MET A 95 0.74 -3.14 -0.17
C MET A 95 -0.67 -2.91 -0.71
N THR A 96 -0.95 -3.42 -1.90
CA THR A 96 -2.30 -3.53 -2.45
C THR A 96 -2.85 -4.92 -2.14
N LEU A 97 -4.07 -4.99 -1.63
CA LEU A 97 -4.79 -6.24 -1.39
C LEU A 97 -5.41 -6.72 -2.71
N GLY A 98 -5.03 -7.92 -3.16
CA GLY A 98 -5.66 -8.61 -4.27
C GLY A 98 -6.71 -9.61 -3.79
N TYR A 99 -7.72 -9.80 -4.63
CA TYR A 99 -8.74 -10.83 -4.43
C TYR A 99 -8.18 -12.23 -4.68
N PRO A 100 -8.82 -13.28 -4.14
CA PRO A 100 -8.45 -14.65 -4.42
C PRO A 100 -8.45 -14.88 -5.93
N VAL A 101 -7.34 -15.42 -6.45
CA VAL A 101 -7.34 -16.01 -7.79
C VAL A 101 -8.05 -17.34 -7.65
N ILE A 102 -9.28 -17.43 -8.18
CA ILE A 102 -9.97 -18.71 -8.33
C ILE A 102 -9.27 -19.41 -9.51
N GLY A 103 -8.38 -20.35 -9.19
CA GLY A 103 -7.77 -21.26 -10.15
C GLY A 103 -8.72 -22.38 -10.54
#